data_AF-A0A6J5WZD7-F1
#
_entry.id   AF-A0A6J5WZD7-F1
#
_cell.length_a   1.000
_cell.length_b   1.000
_cell.length_c   1.000
_cell.angle_alpha   90.00
_cell.angle_beta   90.00
_cell.angle_gamma   90.00
#
_symmetry.space_group_name_H-M   'P 1'
#
loop_
_entity.id
_entity.type
_entity.pdbx_description
1 polymer ?
#
loop_
_entity_poly.entity_id
_entity_poly.type
_entity_poly.pdbx_seq_one_letter_code
_entity_poly.pdbx_strand_id
1 'polypeptide(L)'
;MLPGNCYYKVITRLDDWYARHSKFLHGKGDKLKDSAPPSIISGHHFTKKSRHQDAAREYLQAYKLLPENPLINLCVGTALINLALGQRLQNRHQCVAQGLAFLYKNLQLCEFSQEAFFNIARAYHHVGLVTLAAWHYDKVLAMHVKDYPIPKLPHEKPESVENRLLGYCDLRREVAFNLHLIYKKSGAVDLARQVLRDHCTF
;
A
#
# COMPACT_ATOMS: atom_id res chain seq x y z
N MET A 1 4.90 -12.57 -9.39
CA MET A 1 4.62 -11.40 -10.25
C MET A 1 3.47 -10.67 -9.57
N LEU A 2 3.71 -9.45 -9.06
CA LEU A 2 3.09 -8.90 -7.83
C LEU A 2 1.62 -8.39 -7.98
N PRO A 3 0.82 -8.29 -6.90
CA PRO A 3 -0.40 -7.44 -6.85
C PRO A 3 -0.09 -5.96 -7.12
N GLY A 4 1.13 -5.53 -6.80
CA GLY A 4 1.70 -4.27 -7.25
C GLY A 4 1.69 -4.11 -8.77
N ASN A 5 1.73 -5.20 -9.56
CA ASN A 5 1.66 -5.12 -11.01
C ASN A 5 0.26 -4.72 -11.51
N CYS A 6 -0.81 -5.13 -10.82
CA CYS A 6 -2.17 -4.66 -11.14
C CYS A 6 -2.37 -3.20 -10.72
N TYR A 7 -1.89 -2.82 -9.53
CA TYR A 7 -1.88 -1.42 -9.09
C TYR A 7 -1.06 -0.53 -10.05
N TYR A 8 0.13 -0.96 -10.46
CA TYR A 8 0.97 -0.24 -11.45
C TYR A 8 0.33 -0.19 -12.85
N LYS A 9 -0.34 -1.26 -13.31
CA LYS A 9 -1.09 -1.28 -14.58
C LYS A 9 -2.29 -0.32 -14.57
N VAL A 10 -3.00 -0.23 -13.45
CA VAL A 10 -4.12 0.72 -13.28
C VAL A 10 -3.58 2.16 -13.23
N ILE A 11 -2.50 2.41 -12.49
CA ILE A 11 -1.87 3.74 -12.37
C ILE A 11 -1.29 4.25 -13.69
N THR A 12 -0.67 3.38 -14.49
CA THR A 12 -0.11 3.77 -15.79
C THR A 12 -1.22 4.17 -16.78
N ARG A 13 -2.37 3.48 -16.78
CA ARG A 13 -3.53 3.84 -17.60
C ARG A 13 -4.29 5.06 -17.09
N LEU A 14 -4.32 5.26 -15.77
CA LEU A 14 -4.95 6.43 -15.14
C LEU A 14 -4.29 7.75 -15.53
N ASP A 15 -2.99 7.78 -15.83
CA ASP A 15 -2.28 9.04 -16.14
C ASP A 15 -2.72 9.65 -17.47
N ASP A 16 -2.87 8.79 -18.47
CA ASP A 16 -3.30 9.14 -19.81
C ASP A 16 -4.77 9.64 -19.78
N TRP A 17 -5.59 9.00 -18.95
CA TRP A 17 -6.95 9.42 -18.67
C TRP A 17 -7.00 10.72 -17.85
N TYR A 18 -6.21 10.86 -16.79
CA TYR A 18 -6.22 12.03 -15.91
C TYR A 18 -5.69 13.26 -16.63
N ALA A 19 -4.63 13.15 -17.44
CA ALA A 19 -4.15 14.27 -18.26
C ALA A 19 -5.24 14.78 -19.22
N ARG A 20 -6.03 13.87 -19.82
CA ARG A 20 -7.16 14.21 -20.69
C ARG A 20 -8.35 14.83 -19.94
N HIS A 21 -8.60 14.42 -18.69
CA HIS A 21 -9.79 14.81 -17.93
C HIS A 21 -9.53 15.75 -16.75
N SER A 22 -8.28 16.16 -16.49
CA SER A 22 -7.92 17.00 -15.34
C SER A 22 -8.68 18.32 -15.34
N LYS A 23 -8.83 18.98 -16.50
CA LYS A 23 -9.64 20.21 -16.63
C LYS A 23 -11.13 19.97 -16.32
N PHE A 24 -11.66 18.80 -16.67
CA PHE A 24 -13.04 18.42 -16.36
C PHE A 24 -13.23 18.11 -14.87
N LEU A 25 -12.28 17.41 -14.25
CA LEU A 25 -12.28 17.12 -12.81
C LEU A 25 -12.20 18.40 -11.98
N HIS A 26 -11.36 19.37 -12.39
CA HIS A 26 -11.30 20.68 -11.75
C HIS A 26 -12.54 21.53 -12.04
N GLY A 27 -13.05 21.52 -13.28
CA GLY A 27 -14.21 22.32 -13.71
C GLY A 27 -15.56 21.86 -13.14
N LYS A 28 -15.70 20.59 -12.76
CA LYS A 28 -16.85 20.06 -11.99
C LYS A 28 -16.57 19.95 -10.48
N GLY A 29 -15.46 20.51 -10.00
CA GLY A 29 -14.98 20.35 -8.61
C GLY A 29 -16.04 20.67 -7.56
N ASP A 30 -16.90 21.66 -7.78
CA ASP A 30 -17.99 22.02 -6.84
C ASP A 30 -19.16 21.02 -6.83
N LYS A 31 -19.39 20.26 -7.90
CA LYS A 31 -20.47 19.24 -7.97
C LYS A 31 -19.99 17.83 -7.64
N LEU A 32 -18.69 17.54 -7.77
CA LEU A 32 -18.10 16.23 -7.47
C LEU A 32 -17.41 16.17 -6.10
N LYS A 33 -17.38 17.28 -5.35
CA LYS A 33 -16.79 17.40 -4.01
C LYS A 33 -17.38 16.43 -2.99
N ASP A 34 -18.61 15.98 -3.23
CA ASP A 34 -19.34 15.03 -2.38
C ASP A 34 -19.02 13.56 -2.70
N SER A 35 -18.11 13.30 -3.64
CA SER A 35 -17.71 11.95 -4.04
C SER A 35 -16.23 11.70 -3.76
N ALA A 36 -15.91 10.55 -3.17
CA ALA A 36 -14.53 10.15 -2.85
C ALA A 36 -13.63 9.82 -4.07
N PRO A 37 -14.14 9.21 -5.18
CA PRO A 37 -13.26 8.75 -6.27
C PRO A 37 -12.37 9.81 -6.93
N PRO A 38 -12.83 11.05 -7.21
CA PRO A 38 -11.98 12.10 -7.78
C PRO A 38 -10.78 12.42 -6.90
N SER A 39 -11.00 12.56 -5.58
CA SER A 39 -9.94 12.81 -4.61
C SER A 39 -8.94 11.65 -4.54
N ILE A 40 -9.39 10.40 -4.62
CA ILE A 40 -8.49 9.23 -4.67
C ILE A 40 -7.63 9.27 -5.93
N ILE A 41 -8.23 9.54 -7.10
CA ILE A 41 -7.52 9.59 -8.38
C ILE A 41 -6.48 10.73 -8.37
N SER A 42 -6.87 11.93 -7.92
CA SER A 42 -5.96 13.07 -7.78
C SER A 42 -4.82 12.76 -6.81
N GLY A 43 -5.11 12.11 -5.68
CA GLY A 43 -4.12 11.65 -4.72
C GLY A 43 -3.08 10.69 -5.32
N HIS A 44 -3.54 9.73 -6.14
CA HIS A 44 -2.65 8.82 -6.87
C HIS A 44 -1.76 9.55 -7.88
N HIS A 45 -2.34 10.50 -8.62
CA HIS A 45 -1.57 11.32 -9.56
C HIS A 45 -0.45 12.10 -8.86
N PHE A 46 -0.72 12.70 -7.69
CA PHE A 46 0.31 13.38 -6.90
C PHE A 46 1.34 12.43 -6.31
N THR A 47 0.92 11.24 -5.86
CA THR A 47 1.82 10.20 -5.33
C THR A 47 2.84 9.77 -6.39
N LYS A 48 2.39 9.55 -7.64
CA LYS A 48 3.26 9.20 -8.75
C LYS A 48 4.30 10.29 -9.07
N LYS A 49 3.93 11.55 -8.86
CA LYS A 49 4.82 12.72 -9.01
C LYS A 49 5.67 13.01 -7.77
N SER A 50 5.67 12.12 -6.76
CA SER A 50 6.34 12.32 -5.47
C SER A 50 5.92 13.59 -4.72
N ARG A 51 4.72 14.14 -5.03
CA ARG A 51 4.11 15.28 -4.35
C ARG A 51 3.28 14.78 -3.16
N HIS A 52 3.95 14.17 -2.18
CA HIS A 52 3.30 13.45 -1.09
C HIS A 52 2.41 14.34 -0.20
N GLN A 53 2.75 15.63 -0.04
CA GLN A 53 1.92 16.58 0.70
C GLN A 53 0.57 16.83 0.01
N ASP A 54 0.58 17.00 -1.30
CA ASP A 54 -0.64 17.20 -2.08
C ASP A 54 -1.45 15.91 -2.17
N ALA A 55 -0.77 14.77 -2.33
CA ALA A 55 -1.42 13.46 -2.26
C ALA A 55 -2.16 13.24 -0.94
N ALA A 56 -1.50 13.54 0.20
CA ALA A 56 -2.11 13.42 1.51
C ALA A 56 -3.34 14.32 1.66
N ARG A 57 -3.30 15.56 1.14
CA ARG A 57 -4.45 16.48 1.15
C ARG A 57 -5.64 15.91 0.38
N GLU A 58 -5.42 15.37 -0.82
CA GLU A 58 -6.47 14.78 -1.63
C GLU A 58 -7.07 13.54 -0.96
N TYR A 59 -6.24 12.60 -0.49
CA TYR A 59 -6.76 11.43 0.23
C TYR A 59 -7.51 11.80 1.51
N LEU A 60 -7.10 12.86 2.22
CA LEU A 60 -7.84 13.36 3.38
C LEU A 60 -9.21 13.94 3.02
N GLN A 61 -9.41 14.48 1.81
CA GLN A 61 -10.75 14.84 1.35
C GLN A 61 -11.61 13.59 1.13
N ALA A 62 -11.06 12.54 0.52
CA ALA A 62 -11.75 11.26 0.37
C ALA A 62 -12.08 10.63 1.73
N TYR A 63 -11.18 10.77 2.72
CA TYR A 63 -11.38 10.28 4.08
C TYR A 63 -12.56 10.95 4.80
N LYS A 64 -12.80 12.24 4.58
CA LYS A 64 -13.97 12.94 5.15
C LYS A 64 -15.30 12.32 4.71
N LEU A 65 -15.33 11.76 3.50
CA LEU A 65 -16.54 11.16 2.93
C LEU A 65 -16.68 9.68 3.33
N LEU A 66 -15.58 8.94 3.35
CA LEU A 66 -15.56 7.49 3.59
C LEU A 66 -14.46 7.09 4.61
N PRO A 67 -14.61 7.45 5.90
CA PRO A 67 -13.57 7.23 6.90
C PRO A 67 -13.33 5.76 7.25
N GLU A 68 -14.32 4.89 7.01
CA GLU A 68 -14.26 3.44 7.26
C GLU A 68 -13.81 2.64 6.03
N ASN A 69 -13.41 3.31 4.95
CA ASN A 69 -12.87 2.61 3.79
C ASN A 69 -11.39 2.24 4.03
N PRO A 70 -11.03 0.94 3.98
CA PRO A 70 -9.66 0.52 4.27
C PRO A 70 -8.64 1.07 3.27
N LEU A 71 -8.99 1.12 1.98
CA LEU A 71 -8.09 1.63 0.93
C LEU A 71 -7.75 3.11 1.14
N ILE A 72 -8.73 3.93 1.51
CA ILE A 72 -8.49 5.35 1.78
C ILE A 72 -7.54 5.53 2.97
N ASN A 73 -7.76 4.79 4.06
CA ASN A 73 -6.87 4.80 5.22
C ASN A 73 -5.44 4.37 4.85
N LEU A 74 -5.29 3.33 4.04
CA LEU A 74 -3.99 2.91 3.50
C LEU A 74 -3.31 4.01 2.69
N CYS A 75 -4.06 4.69 1.82
CA CYS A 75 -3.55 5.76 0.96
C CYS A 75 -3.11 6.98 1.77
N VAL A 76 -3.93 7.44 2.73
CA VAL A 76 -3.58 8.55 3.63
C VAL A 76 -2.33 8.21 4.43
N GLY A 77 -2.32 7.05 5.08
CA GLY A 77 -1.20 6.59 5.91
C GLY A 77 0.11 6.52 5.12
N THR A 78 0.06 5.89 3.94
CA THR A 78 1.24 5.75 3.06
C THR A 78 1.73 7.11 2.55
N ALA A 79 0.84 8.03 2.19
CA ALA A 79 1.21 9.37 1.75
C ALA A 79 1.92 10.16 2.88
N LEU A 80 1.44 10.05 4.11
CA LEU A 80 2.07 10.69 5.29
C LEU A 80 3.42 10.07 5.62
N ILE A 81 3.57 8.74 5.56
CA ILE A 81 4.87 8.08 5.75
C ILE A 81 5.88 8.57 4.70
N ASN A 82 5.49 8.62 3.42
CA ASN A 82 6.36 9.13 2.36
C ASN A 82 6.69 10.62 2.55
N LEU A 83 5.72 11.43 2.99
CA LEU A 83 5.94 12.84 3.29
C LEU A 83 6.97 13.03 4.42
N ALA A 84 6.91 12.19 5.46
CA ALA A 84 7.83 12.25 6.60
C ALA A 84 9.29 11.92 6.24
N LEU A 85 9.51 11.16 5.17
CA LEU A 85 10.84 10.86 4.64
C LEU A 85 11.45 12.00 3.82
N GLY A 86 10.64 13.00 3.45
CA GLY A 86 11.08 14.19 2.75
C GLY A 86 12.03 15.06 3.60
N GLN A 87 13.07 15.60 2.97
CA GLN A 87 14.10 16.38 3.68
C GLN A 87 13.60 17.71 4.28
N ARG A 88 12.52 18.28 3.74
CA ARG A 88 12.04 19.64 4.06
C ARG A 88 11.05 19.71 5.22
N LEU A 89 10.59 18.57 5.75
CA LEU A 89 9.60 18.54 6.82
C LEU A 89 10.28 18.71 8.19
N GLN A 90 9.82 19.68 8.97
CA GLN A 90 10.34 19.95 10.31
C GLN A 90 9.87 18.91 11.35
N ASN A 91 8.57 18.57 11.36
CA ASN A 91 7.98 17.67 12.36
C ASN A 91 7.79 16.24 11.83
N ARG A 92 8.89 15.58 11.44
CA ARG A 92 8.86 14.24 10.84
C ARG A 92 8.21 13.20 11.75
N HIS A 93 8.55 13.20 13.04
CA HIS A 93 8.00 12.24 14.00
C HIS A 93 6.47 12.34 14.15
N GLN A 94 5.94 13.56 14.18
CA GLN A 94 4.50 13.79 14.23
C GLN A 94 3.81 13.26 12.97
N CYS A 95 4.42 13.50 11.80
CA CYS A 95 3.89 13.00 10.53
C CYS A 95 3.94 11.47 10.44
N VAL A 96 5.00 10.84 10.94
CA VAL A 96 5.08 9.37 11.06
C VAL A 96 3.98 8.84 11.98
N ALA A 97 3.77 9.46 13.16
CA ALA A 97 2.74 9.04 14.09
C ALA A 97 1.33 9.15 13.48
N GLN A 98 1.05 10.25 12.77
CA GLN A 98 -0.21 10.40 12.03
C GLN A 98 -0.36 9.34 10.93
N GLY A 99 0.68 9.09 10.15
CA GLY A 99 0.68 8.07 9.11
C GLY A 99 0.38 6.67 9.68
N LEU A 100 1.05 6.31 10.78
CA LEU A 100 0.82 5.05 11.48
C LEU A 100 -0.61 4.95 12.03
N ALA A 101 -1.20 6.02 12.56
CA ALA A 101 -2.58 5.99 13.05
C ALA A 101 -3.58 5.57 11.96
N PHE A 102 -3.45 6.10 10.74
CA PHE A 102 -4.27 5.69 9.61
C PHE A 102 -3.99 4.24 9.18
N LEU A 103 -2.72 3.81 9.19
CA LEU A 103 -2.39 2.43 8.85
C LEU A 103 -2.90 1.42 9.89
N TYR A 104 -2.90 1.76 11.18
CA TYR A 104 -3.49 0.91 12.23
C TYR A 104 -5.02 0.87 12.12
N LYS A 105 -5.66 1.96 11.73
CA LYS A 105 -7.09 1.93 11.39
C LYS A 105 -7.36 1.03 10.18
N ASN A 106 -6.52 1.10 9.14
CA ASN A 106 -6.58 0.16 8.01
C ASN A 106 -6.41 -1.30 8.47
N LEU A 107 -5.49 -1.58 9.40
CA LEU A 107 -5.28 -2.91 9.98
C LEU A 107 -6.54 -3.46 10.66
N GLN A 108 -7.23 -2.62 11.44
CA GLN A 108 -8.48 -3.00 12.09
C GLN A 108 -9.61 -3.24 11.09
N LEU A 109 -9.76 -2.36 10.10
CA LEU A 109 -10.78 -2.46 9.05
C LEU A 109 -10.58 -3.68 8.14
N CYS A 110 -9.34 -4.12 7.95
CA CYS A 110 -9.00 -5.32 7.21
C CYS A 110 -8.96 -6.57 8.11
N GLU A 111 -9.50 -6.51 9.33
CA GLU A 111 -9.60 -7.64 10.26
C GLU A 111 -8.25 -8.34 10.51
N PHE A 112 -7.17 -7.56 10.61
CA PHE A 112 -5.82 -8.09 10.84
C PHE A 112 -5.37 -9.08 9.75
N SER A 113 -5.77 -8.83 8.49
CA SER A 113 -5.35 -9.64 7.35
C SER A 113 -3.84 -9.66 7.13
N GLN A 114 -3.36 -10.68 6.40
CA GLN A 114 -1.96 -10.84 6.08
C GLN A 114 -1.40 -9.60 5.34
N GLU A 115 -2.17 -9.04 4.41
CA GLU A 115 -1.82 -7.82 3.68
C GLU A 115 -1.69 -6.60 4.60
N ALA A 116 -2.60 -6.45 5.56
CA ALA A 116 -2.56 -5.31 6.45
C ALA A 116 -1.37 -5.35 7.41
N PHE A 117 -1.01 -6.53 7.93
CA PHE A 117 0.23 -6.70 8.69
C PHE A 117 1.47 -6.42 7.83
N PHE A 118 1.48 -6.87 6.58
CA PHE A 118 2.55 -6.57 5.65
C PHE A 118 2.70 -5.07 5.41
N ASN A 119 1.60 -4.34 5.21
CA ASN A 119 1.61 -2.89 4.99
C ASN A 119 2.18 -2.13 6.21
N ILE A 120 1.82 -2.52 7.43
CA ILE A 120 2.40 -1.96 8.66
C ILE A 120 3.90 -2.26 8.74
N ALA A 121 4.31 -3.51 8.49
CA ALA A 121 5.71 -3.91 8.49
C ALA A 121 6.53 -3.11 7.46
N ARG A 122 5.98 -2.90 6.26
CA ARG A 122 6.57 -2.05 5.21
C ARG A 122 6.72 -0.61 5.67
N ALA A 123 5.72 -0.03 6.31
CA ALA A 123 5.81 1.33 6.83
C ALA A 123 6.92 1.48 7.88
N TYR A 124 6.99 0.57 8.87
CA TYR A 124 8.06 0.55 9.86
C TYR A 124 9.44 0.38 9.25
N HIS A 125 9.58 -0.54 8.30
CA HIS A 125 10.83 -0.74 7.56
C HIS A 125 11.24 0.54 6.83
N HIS A 126 10.28 1.21 6.18
CA HIS A 126 10.55 2.41 5.39
C HIS A 126 11.06 3.59 6.22
N VAL A 127 10.55 3.75 7.45
CA VAL A 127 11.02 4.79 8.40
C VAL A 127 12.22 4.37 9.25
N GLY A 128 12.76 3.16 9.04
CA GLY A 128 13.96 2.67 9.72
C GLY A 128 13.71 2.00 11.08
N LEU A 129 12.47 1.80 11.49
CA LEU A 129 12.09 1.09 12.72
C LEU A 129 12.10 -0.43 12.48
N VAL A 130 13.29 -0.95 12.14
CA VAL A 130 13.47 -2.31 11.61
C VAL A 130 13.09 -3.43 12.58
N THR A 131 13.25 -3.23 13.89
CA THR A 131 12.84 -4.23 14.91
C THR A 131 11.32 -4.42 14.91
N LEU A 132 10.56 -3.32 14.84
CA LEU A 132 9.09 -3.38 14.74
C LEU A 132 8.67 -3.96 13.39
N ALA A 133 9.38 -3.63 12.31
CA ALA A 133 9.14 -4.21 11.00
C ALA A 133 9.30 -5.73 11.03
N ALA A 134 10.39 -6.24 11.60
CA ALA A 134 10.65 -7.67 11.74
C ALA A 134 9.52 -8.37 12.53
N TRP A 135 9.11 -7.79 13.67
CA TRP A 135 8.00 -8.34 14.46
C TRP A 135 6.70 -8.49 13.66
N HIS A 136 6.33 -7.49 12.87
CA HIS A 136 5.14 -7.57 12.02
C HIS A 136 5.33 -8.52 10.82
N TYR A 137 6.53 -8.61 10.26
CA TYR A 137 6.85 -9.59 9.23
C TYR A 137 6.72 -11.03 9.74
N ASP A 138 7.16 -11.32 10.96
CA ASP A 138 7.00 -12.65 11.56
C ASP A 138 5.52 -13.02 11.73
N LYS A 139 4.66 -12.04 12.05
CA LYS A 139 3.20 -12.25 12.05
C LYS A 139 2.68 -12.67 10.67
N VAL A 140 3.17 -12.03 9.61
CA VAL A 140 2.81 -12.41 8.24
C VAL A 140 3.30 -13.82 7.88
N LEU A 141 4.53 -14.18 8.27
CA LEU A 141 5.08 -15.53 8.02
C LEU A 141 4.27 -16.63 8.72
N ALA A 142 3.73 -16.35 9.91
CA ALA A 142 2.89 -17.28 10.66
C ALA A 142 1.48 -17.44 10.09
N MET A 143 1.04 -16.55 9.19
CA MET A 143 -0.29 -16.62 8.57
C MET A 143 -0.25 -17.47 7.30
N HIS A 144 -1.10 -18.50 7.25
CA HIS A 144 -1.31 -19.32 6.05
C HIS A 144 -2.57 -18.85 5.31
N VAL A 145 -2.37 -18.22 4.15
CA VAL A 145 -3.47 -17.82 3.27
C VAL A 145 -3.45 -18.70 2.04
N LYS A 146 -4.64 -19.12 1.58
CA LYS A 146 -4.75 -19.82 0.29
C LYS A 146 -4.34 -18.86 -0.81
N ASP A 147 -3.32 -19.21 -1.57
CA ASP A 147 -2.89 -18.41 -2.70
C ASP A 147 -3.82 -18.67 -3.89
N TYR A 148 -4.28 -17.58 -4.50
CA TYR A 148 -5.15 -17.62 -5.67
C TYR A 148 -4.49 -16.89 -6.83
N PRO A 149 -4.75 -17.30 -8.07
CA PRO A 149 -4.25 -16.58 -9.22
C PRO A 149 -4.75 -15.13 -9.19
N ILE A 150 -3.92 -14.21 -9.71
CA ILE A 150 -4.28 -12.80 -9.81
C ILE A 150 -5.58 -12.69 -10.61
N PRO A 151 -6.61 -11.97 -10.11
CA PRO A 151 -7.86 -11.80 -10.82
C PRO A 151 -7.59 -11.07 -12.12
N LYS A 152 -8.02 -11.67 -13.23
CA LYS A 152 -7.97 -11.04 -14.55
C LYS A 152 -8.89 -9.83 -14.55
N LEU A 153 -8.46 -8.73 -15.18
CA LEU A 153 -9.28 -7.51 -15.25
C LEU A 153 -10.57 -7.77 -16.05
N PRO A 154 -11.66 -7.00 -15.84
CA PRO A 154 -12.97 -7.24 -16.46
C PRO A 154 -13.00 -7.36 -18.00
N HIS A 155 -11.95 -6.91 -18.69
CA HIS A 155 -11.82 -6.95 -20.15
C HIS A 155 -11.00 -8.14 -20.66
N GLU A 156 -10.42 -8.94 -19.78
CA GLU A 156 -9.75 -10.20 -20.11
C GLU A 156 -10.80 -11.32 -19.95
N LYS A 157 -11.02 -12.12 -21.01
CA LYS A 157 -12.12 -13.12 -21.08
C LYS A 157 -12.18 -13.95 -19.78
N PRO A 158 -13.32 -13.96 -19.06
CA PRO A 158 -13.46 -14.73 -17.83
C PRO A 158 -13.66 -16.20 -18.17
N GLU A 159 -12.64 -17.03 -17.98
CA GLU A 159 -12.72 -18.47 -18.30
C GLU A 159 -13.23 -19.34 -17.15
N SER A 160 -13.58 -18.80 -15.98
CA SER A 160 -14.26 -19.58 -14.94
C SER A 160 -14.86 -18.71 -13.84
N VAL A 161 -15.91 -19.23 -13.19
CA VAL A 161 -16.55 -18.63 -11.99
C VAL A 161 -15.58 -18.54 -10.80
N GLU A 162 -14.55 -19.39 -10.77
CA GLU A 162 -13.48 -19.41 -9.76
C GLU A 162 -12.52 -18.21 -9.85
N ASN A 163 -12.40 -17.54 -11.01
CA ASN A 163 -11.57 -16.33 -11.16
C ASN A 163 -12.12 -15.09 -10.42
N ARG A 164 -13.29 -15.19 -9.78
CA ARG A 164 -13.85 -14.14 -8.91
C ARG A 164 -13.36 -14.24 -7.46
N LEU A 165 -12.72 -15.34 -7.07
CA LEU A 165 -12.21 -15.50 -5.72
C LEU A 165 -10.84 -14.79 -5.59
N LEU A 166 -10.85 -13.84 -4.66
CA LEU A 166 -9.76 -13.05 -4.07
C LEU A 166 -8.36 -13.45 -4.49
N GLY A 167 -7.62 -12.49 -5.05
CA GLY A 167 -6.35 -12.67 -5.75
C GLY A 167 -5.13 -13.17 -4.98
N TYR A 168 -3.95 -12.99 -5.59
CA TYR A 168 -2.65 -13.30 -4.99
C TYR A 168 -2.59 -12.83 -3.54
N CYS A 169 -2.54 -13.80 -2.63
CA CYS A 169 -2.82 -13.56 -1.22
C CYS A 169 -1.69 -14.02 -0.32
N ASP A 170 -0.73 -14.82 -0.80
CA ASP A 170 0.39 -15.26 0.03
C ASP A 170 1.60 -14.34 -0.13
N LEU A 171 1.77 -13.44 0.84
CA LEU A 171 2.87 -12.47 0.91
C LEU A 171 4.12 -13.01 1.62
N ARG A 172 4.16 -14.29 2.02
CA ARG A 172 5.28 -14.85 2.80
C ARG A 172 6.61 -14.75 2.06
N ARG A 173 6.61 -14.84 0.74
CA ARG A 173 7.81 -14.70 -0.10
C ARG A 173 8.35 -13.27 -0.08
N GLU A 174 7.48 -12.28 -0.23
CA GLU A 174 7.80 -10.85 -0.15
C GLU A 174 8.33 -10.49 1.23
N VAL A 175 7.75 -11.09 2.27
CA VAL A 175 8.17 -10.91 3.65
C VAL A 175 9.54 -11.51 3.90
N ALA A 176 9.78 -12.74 3.47
CA ALA A 176 11.08 -13.38 3.59
C ALA A 176 12.18 -12.57 2.89
N PHE A 177 11.90 -12.01 1.71
CA PHE A 177 12.82 -11.11 1.03
C PHE A 177 13.08 -9.82 1.84
N ASN A 178 12.06 -9.21 2.41
CA ASN A 178 12.23 -8.00 3.22
C ASN A 178 12.99 -8.27 4.53
N LEU A 179 12.73 -9.39 5.20
CA LEU A 179 13.48 -9.84 6.37
C LEU A 179 14.95 -10.12 6.03
N HIS A 180 15.20 -10.76 4.88
CA HIS A 180 16.55 -10.95 4.37
C HIS A 180 17.32 -9.62 4.29
N LEU A 181 16.69 -8.56 3.76
CA LEU A 181 17.32 -7.24 3.69
C LEU A 181 17.65 -6.66 5.08
N ILE A 182 16.75 -6.84 6.06
CA ILE A 182 16.98 -6.41 7.44
C ILE A 182 18.16 -7.18 8.04
N TYR A 183 18.14 -8.51 7.97
CA TYR A 183 19.20 -9.37 8.52
C TYR A 183 20.55 -9.11 7.87
N LYS A 184 20.58 -8.98 6.54
CA LYS A 184 21.80 -8.62 5.80
C LYS A 184 22.38 -7.29 6.26
N LYS A 185 21.54 -6.25 6.45
CA LYS A 185 21.98 -4.94 6.92
C LYS A 185 22.48 -4.97 8.36
N SER A 186 21.93 -5.85 9.19
CA SER A 186 22.36 -6.06 10.59
C SER A 186 23.64 -6.91 10.74
N GLY A 187 24.13 -7.52 9.66
CA GLY A 187 25.29 -8.43 9.70
C GLY A 187 24.94 -9.88 10.04
N ALA A 188 23.68 -10.21 10.30
CA ALA A 188 23.19 -11.58 10.54
C ALA A 188 23.05 -12.37 9.23
N VAL A 189 24.17 -12.63 8.54
CA VAL A 189 24.21 -13.22 7.20
C VAL A 189 23.59 -14.62 7.16
N ASP A 190 23.79 -15.43 8.20
CA ASP A 190 23.26 -16.80 8.24
C ASP A 190 21.73 -16.82 8.34
N LEU A 191 21.15 -15.98 9.20
CA LEU A 191 19.69 -15.79 9.25
C LEU A 191 19.14 -15.24 7.93
N ALA A 192 19.85 -14.30 7.31
CA ALA A 192 19.48 -13.75 6.01
C ALA A 192 19.44 -14.83 4.91
N ARG A 193 20.34 -15.81 4.97
CA ARG A 193 20.37 -16.94 4.02
C ARG A 193 19.29 -17.97 4.35
N GLN A 194 19.10 -18.28 5.63
CA GLN A 194 18.11 -19.23 6.10
C GLN A 194 16.69 -18.80 5.72
N VAL A 195 16.31 -17.54 5.97
CA VAL A 195 14.94 -17.08 5.69
C VAL A 195 14.56 -17.20 4.20
N LEU A 196 15.52 -17.00 3.30
CA LEU A 196 15.30 -17.18 1.85
C LEU A 196 15.21 -18.66 1.48
N ARG A 197 16.00 -19.53 2.12
CA ARG A 197 15.94 -20.98 1.89
C ARG A 197 14.58 -21.54 2.31
N ASP A 198 14.09 -21.11 3.47
CA ASP A 198 12.88 -21.65 4.08
C ASP A 198 11.60 -21.21 3.36
N HIS A 199 11.62 -20.01 2.74
CA HIS A 199 10.39 -19.40 2.19
C HIS A 199 10.42 -19.03 0.71
N CYS A 200 11.59 -19.01 0.06
CA CYS A 200 11.74 -18.59 -1.34
C CYS A 200 12.23 -19.71 -2.28
N THR A 201 12.27 -20.96 -1.83
CA THR A 201 12.60 -22.13 -2.67
C THR A 201 11.34 -22.81 -3.22
N PHE A 202 11.48 -23.49 -4.36
CA PHE A 202 10.40 -24.13 -5.12
C PHE A 202 10.29 -25.61 -4.79
#